data_AF-A0A8K0MVM7-F1
#
_entry.id   AF-A0A8K0MVM7-F1
#
_cell.length_a   1.000
_cell.length_b   1.000
_cell.length_c   1.000
_cell.angle_alpha   90.00
_cell.angle_beta   90.00
_cell.angle_gamma   90.00
#
_symmetry.space_group_name_H-M   'P 1'
#
loop_
_entity.id
_entity.type
_entity.pdbx_description
1 polymer ?
#
loop_
_entity_poly.entity_id
_entity_poly.type
_entity_poly.pdbx_seq_one_letter_code
_entity_poly.pdbx_strand_id
1 'polypeptide(L)'
;MSSKINSSSLPIPHRLPTNSPSFNTSSNSLRFKHRPHSAPSSSYTSPSKQVALDKVKPSPSIWNVKFETLEGCKLGISRYPDFEYNARGGIGTGIGRKEEEARNDDTMLVSFDVGTLYIPPLTGATTKFLGLPLPPSLKIDIVPEFFQGTISKESGKVDLQFGAKFWFSVGSIYKAPPLMVETTLTSEESTGKLRGGRGERINGEGRCRLVGVALVNPINDILMNSFLGLPTECIAEMNARISIDPST
;
A
#
# COMPACT_ATOMS: atom_id res chain seq x y z
N MET A 1 1.67 69.61 -7.64
CA MET A 1 2.91 69.45 -6.86
C MET A 1 3.07 67.99 -6.48
N SER A 2 4.12 67.39 -7.04
CA SER A 2 4.94 66.27 -6.54
C SER A 2 4.30 64.94 -6.11
N SER A 3 4.39 63.98 -7.03
CA SER A 3 4.44 62.52 -6.81
C SER A 3 5.62 62.11 -5.92
N LYS A 4 5.49 61.02 -5.15
CA LYS A 4 6.63 60.18 -4.71
C LYS A 4 6.23 58.70 -4.65
N ILE A 5 6.75 57.95 -5.61
CA ILE A 5 6.91 56.50 -5.63
C ILE A 5 8.17 56.20 -4.81
N ASN A 6 8.15 55.18 -3.97
CA ASN A 6 9.38 54.60 -3.41
C ASN A 6 9.38 53.09 -3.66
N SER A 7 10.41 52.62 -4.36
CA SER A 7 10.67 51.21 -4.63
C SER A 7 11.75 50.64 -3.70
N SER A 8 11.67 49.32 -3.57
CA SER A 8 12.78 48.34 -3.49
C SER A 8 13.78 48.39 -2.34
N SER A 9 13.74 47.34 -1.50
CA SER A 9 14.91 46.47 -1.28
C SER A 9 14.48 45.07 -0.81
N LEU A 10 14.90 44.04 -1.56
CA LEU A 10 14.82 42.63 -1.19
C LEU A 10 16.10 42.24 -0.43
N PRO A 11 16.05 41.40 0.61
CA PRO A 11 17.23 40.73 1.13
C PRO A 11 17.48 39.41 0.41
N ILE A 12 18.72 39.25 -0.04
CA ILE A 12 19.31 38.04 -0.64
C ILE A 12 19.37 36.90 0.40
N PRO A 13 19.13 35.63 0.00
CA PRO A 13 19.12 34.49 0.91
C PRO A 13 20.52 34.05 1.35
N HIS A 14 20.64 33.73 2.64
CA HIS A 14 21.83 33.14 3.24
C HIS A 14 22.02 31.66 2.87
N ARG A 15 23.29 31.30 2.68
CA ARG A 15 23.85 30.00 2.30
C ARG A 15 23.35 28.81 3.12
N LEU A 16 23.06 27.71 2.41
CA LEU A 16 22.92 26.36 2.96
C LEU A 16 24.31 25.75 3.25
N PRO A 17 24.52 25.10 4.41
CA PRO A 17 25.67 24.23 4.64
C PRO A 17 25.38 22.81 4.13
N THR A 18 26.19 22.36 3.18
CA THR A 18 26.33 20.96 2.75
C THR A 18 27.15 20.18 3.77
N ASN A 19 26.53 19.27 4.51
CA ASN A 19 27.23 18.25 5.29
C ASN A 19 26.94 16.87 4.68
N SER A 20 27.93 16.32 3.99
CA SER A 20 27.98 14.92 3.57
C SER A 20 28.50 14.06 4.74
N PRO A 21 27.79 13.01 5.17
CA PRO A 21 28.37 12.03 6.08
C PRO A 21 29.20 11.00 5.30
N SER A 22 30.50 10.97 5.59
CA SER A 22 31.43 9.91 5.16
C SER A 22 31.20 8.64 6.00
N PHE A 23 30.81 7.55 5.36
CA PHE A 23 30.75 6.23 5.99
C PHE A 23 32.15 5.60 6.01
N ASN A 24 32.76 5.57 7.20
CA ASN A 24 33.92 4.73 7.48
C ASN A 24 33.43 3.33 7.90
N THR A 25 33.49 2.36 6.99
CA THR A 25 33.33 0.93 7.34
C THR A 25 34.69 0.29 7.53
N SER A 26 35.13 0.23 8.79
CA SER A 26 36.28 -0.55 9.24
C SER A 26 35.89 -2.03 9.27
N SER A 27 36.41 -2.80 8.32
CA SER A 27 36.29 -4.26 8.29
C SER A 27 37.21 -4.91 9.32
N ASN A 28 36.68 -5.29 10.48
CA ASN A 28 37.37 -6.18 11.42
C ASN A 28 36.96 -7.64 11.15
N SER A 29 37.83 -8.36 10.42
CA SER A 29 37.74 -9.82 10.31
C SER A 29 38.18 -10.44 11.63
N LEU A 30 37.25 -11.01 12.40
CA LEU A 30 37.58 -11.88 13.53
C LEU A 30 37.96 -13.26 13.00
N ARG A 31 39.28 -13.49 12.90
CA ARG A 31 39.87 -14.80 12.67
C ARG A 31 39.72 -15.66 13.93
N PHE A 32 38.80 -16.62 13.91
CA PHE A 32 38.80 -17.70 14.90
C PHE A 32 39.91 -18.70 14.56
N LYS A 33 40.92 -18.78 15.43
CA LYS A 33 41.95 -19.83 15.44
C LYS A 33 41.36 -21.06 16.13
N HIS A 34 41.18 -22.16 15.40
CA HIS A 34 40.99 -23.48 16.01
C HIS A 34 42.22 -24.35 15.78
N ARG A 35 42.78 -24.80 16.91
CA ARG A 35 43.93 -25.71 17.03
C ARG A 35 43.45 -27.15 16.84
N PRO A 36 44.18 -28.02 16.12
CA PRO A 36 43.78 -29.40 15.93
C PRO A 36 44.13 -30.22 17.18
N HIS A 37 43.18 -31.02 17.66
CA HIS A 37 43.46 -32.13 18.56
C HIS A 37 42.90 -33.42 17.98
N SER A 38 43.79 -34.40 17.98
CA SER A 38 43.72 -35.73 17.40
C SER A 38 42.66 -36.62 18.05
N ALA A 39 42.13 -37.55 17.24
CA ALA A 39 41.29 -38.68 17.64
C ALA A 39 41.97 -39.60 18.68
N PRO A 40 41.19 -40.47 19.35
CA PRO A 40 41.12 -41.84 18.84
C PRO A 40 39.72 -42.47 18.81
N SER A 41 39.61 -43.42 17.89
CA SER A 41 38.49 -44.31 17.60
C SER A 41 38.02 -45.13 18.80
N SER A 42 36.71 -45.35 18.91
CA SER A 42 36.16 -46.55 19.54
C SER A 42 34.81 -46.89 18.92
N SER A 43 34.77 -48.06 18.29
CA SER A 43 33.66 -48.67 17.58
C SER A 43 32.72 -49.38 18.55
N TYR A 44 31.44 -49.01 18.57
CA TYR A 44 30.36 -49.90 19.01
C TYR A 44 29.13 -49.74 18.12
N THR A 45 28.79 -50.85 17.46
CA THR A 45 27.67 -51.06 16.56
C THR A 45 26.47 -51.56 17.35
N SER A 46 25.28 -50.95 17.20
CA SER A 46 23.96 -51.54 17.53
C SER A 46 22.80 -50.65 17.05
N PRO A 47 21.59 -51.19 16.80
CA PRO A 47 20.92 -51.04 15.51
C PRO A 47 19.91 -49.90 15.38
N SER A 48 19.80 -49.50 14.10
CA SER A 48 18.87 -48.57 13.46
C SER A 48 17.40 -48.80 13.81
N LYS A 49 16.77 -47.81 14.43
CA LYS A 49 15.33 -47.54 14.31
C LYS A 49 15.15 -46.46 13.23
N GLN A 50 14.85 -46.88 12.02
CA GLN A 50 14.37 -46.00 10.96
C GLN A 50 12.96 -45.52 11.35
N VAL A 51 12.88 -44.36 12.01
CA VAL A 51 11.66 -43.59 12.07
C VAL A 51 11.43 -43.06 10.66
N ALA A 52 10.29 -43.43 10.08
CA ALA A 52 9.85 -42.96 8.77
C ALA A 52 9.94 -41.43 8.73
N LEU A 53 10.78 -40.92 7.84
CA LEU A 53 10.85 -39.51 7.52
C LEU A 53 9.53 -39.16 6.82
N ASP A 54 8.60 -38.58 7.57
CA ASP A 54 7.46 -37.89 6.99
C ASP A 54 8.03 -36.95 5.92
N LYS A 55 7.65 -37.20 4.66
CA LYS A 55 7.92 -36.28 3.55
C LYS A 55 7.16 -35.00 3.87
N VAL A 56 7.80 -34.09 4.60
CA VAL A 56 7.39 -32.68 4.65
C VAL A 56 7.49 -32.19 3.21
N LYS A 57 6.33 -32.13 2.55
CA LYS A 57 6.21 -31.54 1.21
C LYS A 57 6.73 -30.11 1.35
N PRO A 58 7.72 -29.67 0.55
CA PRO A 58 8.23 -28.32 0.64
C PRO A 58 7.05 -27.35 0.50
N SER A 59 6.88 -26.45 1.48
CA SER A 59 5.93 -25.37 1.30
C SER A 59 6.39 -24.54 0.10
N PRO A 60 5.47 -24.13 -0.78
CA PRO A 60 5.83 -23.27 -1.89
C PRO A 60 6.50 -22.01 -1.33
N SER A 61 7.67 -21.65 -1.87
CA SER A 61 8.39 -20.43 -1.50
C SER A 61 7.80 -19.18 -2.17
N ILE A 62 6.98 -19.39 -3.20
CA ILE A 62 6.37 -18.37 -4.03
C ILE A 62 4.89 -18.70 -4.24
N TRP A 63 4.06 -17.67 -4.21
CA TRP A 63 2.62 -17.75 -4.43
C TRP A 63 2.19 -16.78 -5.53
N ASN A 64 1.20 -17.18 -6.32
CA ASN A 64 0.42 -16.26 -7.14
C ASN A 64 -0.67 -15.66 -6.28
N VAL A 65 -0.77 -14.34 -6.27
CA VAL A 65 -1.80 -13.61 -5.53
C VAL A 65 -2.70 -12.89 -6.53
N LYS A 66 -4.00 -13.10 -6.42
CA LYS A 66 -5.01 -12.35 -7.19
C LYS A 66 -5.78 -11.46 -6.26
N PHE A 67 -6.08 -10.26 -6.74
CA PHE A 67 -6.86 -9.25 -6.05
C PHE A 67 -8.04 -8.84 -6.93
N GLU A 68 -9.23 -8.78 -6.34
CA GLU A 68 -10.44 -8.33 -7.00
C GLU A 68 -11.16 -7.33 -6.10
N THR A 69 -11.62 -6.21 -6.64
CA THR A 69 -12.46 -5.26 -5.90
C THR A 69 -13.94 -5.63 -6.03
N LEU A 70 -14.68 -5.42 -4.96
CA LEU A 70 -16.09 -5.77 -4.85
C LEU A 70 -16.96 -4.49 -4.81
N GLU A 71 -18.27 -4.67 -4.63
CA GLU A 71 -19.19 -3.57 -4.35
C GLU A 71 -19.20 -3.18 -2.87
N GLY A 72 -19.97 -2.14 -2.54
CA GLY A 72 -20.15 -1.70 -1.15
C GLY A 72 -18.90 -1.04 -0.57
N CYS A 73 -18.00 -0.57 -1.43
CA CYS A 73 -16.86 0.25 -1.05
C CYS A 73 -17.33 1.67 -0.72
N LYS A 74 -16.49 2.41 0.00
CA LYS A 74 -16.69 3.83 0.25
C LYS A 74 -15.39 4.60 0.04
N LEU A 75 -15.56 5.84 -0.39
CA LEU A 75 -14.48 6.82 -0.46
C LEU A 75 -14.94 8.09 0.24
N GLY A 76 -14.07 8.72 1.00
CA GLY A 76 -14.38 9.96 1.70
C GLY A 76 -13.21 10.92 1.62
N ILE A 77 -13.49 12.22 1.56
CA ILE A 77 -12.45 13.25 1.58
C ILE A 77 -12.94 14.47 2.37
N SER A 78 -12.06 15.05 3.17
CA SER A 78 -12.34 16.24 3.97
C SER A 78 -13.54 16.04 4.89
N ARG A 79 -14.47 16.99 4.91
CA ARG A 79 -15.76 16.89 5.63
C ARG A 79 -16.92 16.49 4.73
N TYR A 80 -16.65 16.12 3.47
CA TYR A 80 -17.70 15.63 2.59
C TYR A 80 -18.26 14.30 3.13
N PRO A 81 -19.57 14.06 3.00
CA PRO A 81 -20.16 12.73 3.17
C PRO A 81 -19.41 11.68 2.37
N ASP A 82 -19.42 10.43 2.84
CA ASP A 82 -18.83 9.33 2.09
C ASP A 82 -19.59 9.10 0.77
N PHE A 83 -18.81 8.79 -0.25
CA PHE A 83 -19.27 8.35 -1.55
C PHE A 83 -19.44 6.83 -1.49
N GLU A 84 -20.64 6.34 -1.82
CA GLU A 84 -20.82 4.91 -2.08
C GLU A 84 -20.14 4.57 -3.39
N TYR A 85 -19.36 3.49 -3.41
CA TYR A 85 -18.56 3.10 -4.55
C TYR A 85 -18.73 1.61 -4.86
N ASN A 86 -19.23 1.34 -6.06
CA ASN A 86 -19.20 0.02 -6.65
C ASN A 86 -17.90 -0.14 -7.43
N ALA A 87 -16.91 -0.76 -6.79
CA ALA A 87 -15.60 -1.01 -7.38
C ALA A 87 -15.56 -2.34 -8.15
N ARG A 88 -16.68 -3.02 -8.43
CA ARG A 88 -16.64 -4.29 -9.17
C ARG A 88 -15.94 -4.16 -10.53
N GLY A 89 -15.15 -5.17 -10.86
CA GLY A 89 -14.37 -5.24 -12.09
C GLY A 89 -12.94 -4.74 -11.96
N GLY A 90 -12.54 -4.21 -10.80
CA GLY A 90 -11.12 -4.02 -10.50
C GLY A 90 -10.44 -5.34 -10.19
N ILE A 91 -9.20 -5.46 -10.69
CA ILE A 91 -8.42 -6.68 -10.69
C ILE A 91 -6.95 -6.35 -10.46
N GLY A 92 -6.18 -7.29 -9.94
CA GLY A 92 -4.73 -7.21 -9.85
C GLY A 92 -4.11 -8.59 -9.72
N THR A 93 -2.91 -8.76 -10.27
CA THR A 93 -2.10 -9.96 -10.09
C THR A 93 -0.79 -9.60 -9.41
N GLY A 94 -0.30 -10.50 -8.56
CA GLY A 94 0.89 -10.26 -7.76
C GLY A 94 1.59 -11.55 -7.38
N ILE A 95 2.78 -11.38 -6.81
CA ILE A 95 3.62 -12.47 -6.34
C ILE A 95 3.77 -12.35 -4.83
N GLY A 96 3.47 -13.44 -4.14
CA GLY A 96 3.72 -13.63 -2.72
C GLY A 96 5.04 -14.38 -2.49
N ARG A 97 5.81 -13.99 -1.47
CA ARG A 97 7.03 -14.68 -1.02
C ARG A 97 7.05 -14.78 0.49
N LYS A 98 7.76 -15.77 1.02
CA LYS A 98 7.91 -15.91 2.47
C LYS A 98 8.68 -14.71 2.99
N GLU A 99 8.22 -14.11 4.08
CA GLU A 99 8.97 -13.06 4.76
C GLU A 99 10.13 -13.70 5.54
N GLU A 100 11.37 -13.46 5.11
CA GLU A 100 12.56 -14.13 5.68
C GLU A 100 12.88 -13.68 7.12
N GLU A 101 12.47 -12.46 7.48
CA GLU A 101 12.76 -11.84 8.80
C GLU A 101 11.56 -11.89 9.77
N ALA A 102 10.42 -12.45 9.36
CA ALA A 102 9.25 -12.52 10.21
C ALA A 102 9.48 -13.47 11.39
N ARG A 103 9.16 -13.00 12.60
CA ARG A 103 9.16 -13.85 13.81
C ARG A 103 8.16 -15.01 13.72
N ASN A 104 7.19 -14.91 12.81
CA ASN A 104 6.20 -15.93 12.51
C ASN A 104 6.33 -16.35 11.04
N ASP A 105 6.47 -17.66 10.83
CA ASP A 105 6.70 -18.31 9.53
C ASP A 105 5.54 -18.21 8.52
N ASP A 106 4.49 -17.46 8.88
CA ASP A 106 3.20 -17.45 8.20
C ASP A 106 2.91 -16.15 7.43
N THR A 107 3.69 -15.09 7.66
CA THR A 107 3.54 -13.84 6.91
C THR A 107 4.16 -13.96 5.52
N MET A 108 3.38 -13.53 4.53
CA MET A 108 3.77 -13.47 3.13
C MET A 108 3.92 -12.01 2.70
N LEU A 109 5.08 -11.66 2.16
CA LEU A 109 5.28 -10.40 1.44
C LEU A 109 4.63 -10.51 0.07
N VAL A 110 3.78 -9.57 -0.29
CA VAL A 110 3.07 -9.53 -1.58
C VAL A 110 3.43 -8.27 -2.32
N SER A 111 3.71 -8.41 -3.62
CA SER A 111 3.88 -7.29 -4.54
C SER A 111 2.99 -7.51 -5.75
N PHE A 112 2.08 -6.56 -6.01
CA PHE A 112 1.21 -6.60 -7.18
C PHE A 112 1.88 -5.93 -8.38
N ASP A 113 1.69 -6.53 -9.56
CA ASP A 113 2.08 -5.94 -10.83
C ASP A 113 1.14 -4.79 -11.16
N VAL A 114 1.65 -3.57 -11.01
CA VAL A 114 0.95 -2.32 -11.30
C VAL A 114 0.48 -2.26 -12.75
N GLY A 115 1.16 -2.91 -13.70
CA GLY A 115 0.74 -2.98 -15.10
C GLY A 115 -0.54 -3.78 -15.33
N THR A 116 -0.89 -4.67 -14.39
CA THR A 116 -2.15 -5.46 -14.42
C THR A 116 -3.18 -4.97 -13.40
N LEU A 117 -2.78 -4.08 -12.49
CA LEU A 117 -3.66 -3.56 -11.45
C LEU A 117 -4.60 -2.50 -12.03
N TYR A 118 -5.88 -2.81 -12.04
CA TYR A 118 -6.94 -1.93 -12.48
C TYR A 118 -7.91 -1.68 -11.33
N ILE A 119 -8.20 -0.40 -11.07
CA ILE A 119 -9.24 0.04 -10.14
C ILE A 119 -10.24 0.85 -10.97
N PRO A 120 -11.55 0.55 -10.92
CA PRO A 120 -12.51 1.29 -11.73
C PRO A 120 -12.49 2.79 -11.42
N PRO A 121 -12.76 3.65 -12.42
CA PRO A 121 -12.87 5.07 -12.18
C PRO A 121 -14.15 5.40 -11.40
N LEU A 122 -14.16 6.50 -10.67
CA LEU A 122 -15.39 7.05 -10.09
C LEU A 122 -16.13 7.82 -11.18
N THR A 123 -17.35 7.38 -11.48
CA THR A 123 -18.24 7.94 -12.49
C THR A 123 -19.68 7.86 -11.97
N GLY A 124 -20.64 8.42 -12.71
CA GLY A 124 -22.06 8.22 -12.38
C GLY A 124 -22.52 6.75 -12.39
N ALA A 125 -21.80 5.85 -13.06
CA ALA A 125 -22.12 4.41 -13.09
C ALA A 125 -21.57 3.64 -11.87
N THR A 126 -20.45 4.10 -11.31
CA THR A 126 -19.73 3.40 -10.25
C THR A 126 -19.89 4.05 -8.89
N THR A 127 -20.27 5.34 -8.82
CA THR A 127 -20.24 6.11 -7.57
C THR A 127 -21.53 6.87 -7.33
N LYS A 128 -21.99 6.87 -6.08
CA LYS A 128 -23.09 7.71 -5.60
C LYS A 128 -22.63 8.63 -4.48
N PHE A 129 -23.08 9.88 -4.53
CA PHE A 129 -22.90 10.86 -3.48
C PHE A 129 -24.29 11.26 -2.97
N LEU A 130 -24.55 11.07 -1.67
CA LEU A 130 -25.88 11.27 -1.07
C LEU A 130 -27.00 10.49 -1.80
N GLY A 131 -26.70 9.27 -2.24
CA GLY A 131 -27.63 8.38 -2.95
C GLY A 131 -27.84 8.70 -4.43
N LEU A 132 -27.30 9.81 -4.94
CA LEU A 132 -27.39 10.21 -6.34
C LEU A 132 -26.10 9.85 -7.09
N PRO A 133 -26.16 9.45 -8.37
CA PRO A 133 -24.96 9.24 -9.16
C PRO A 133 -24.15 10.54 -9.25
N LEU A 134 -22.83 10.42 -9.42
CA LEU A 134 -21.99 11.58 -9.69
C LEU A 134 -22.52 12.41 -10.88
N PRO A 135 -22.34 13.75 -10.86
CA PRO A 135 -22.76 14.61 -11.94
C PRO A 135 -22.31 14.10 -13.32
N PRO A 136 -23.16 14.19 -14.35
CA PRO A 136 -22.78 13.78 -15.70
C PRO A 136 -21.47 14.44 -16.14
N SER A 137 -20.62 13.69 -16.82
CA SER A 137 -19.28 14.10 -17.29
C SER A 137 -18.21 14.24 -16.21
N LEU A 138 -18.55 14.19 -14.91
CA LEU A 138 -17.55 14.12 -13.85
C LEU A 138 -16.93 12.71 -13.82
N LYS A 139 -15.60 12.66 -13.83
CA LYS A 139 -14.83 11.41 -13.77
C LYS A 139 -13.60 11.60 -12.91
N ILE A 140 -13.31 10.60 -12.07
CA ILE A 140 -12.04 10.48 -11.35
C ILE A 140 -11.39 9.16 -11.75
N ASP A 141 -10.33 9.21 -12.54
CA ASP A 141 -9.52 8.03 -12.84
C ASP A 141 -8.57 7.73 -11.69
N ILE A 142 -8.45 6.46 -11.32
CA ILE A 142 -7.50 5.97 -10.31
C ILE A 142 -6.40 5.22 -11.04
N VAL A 143 -5.18 5.76 -10.99
CA VAL A 143 -4.00 5.14 -11.61
C VAL A 143 -3.05 4.69 -10.51
N PRO A 144 -2.97 3.38 -10.22
CA PRO A 144 -2.05 2.86 -9.22
C PRO A 144 -0.58 3.11 -9.59
N GLU A 145 0.25 3.41 -8.61
CA GLU A 145 1.70 3.59 -8.74
C GLU A 145 2.46 2.47 -8.00
N PHE A 146 1.92 1.98 -6.88
CA PHE A 146 2.40 0.80 -6.19
C PHE A 146 1.27 0.16 -5.36
N PHE A 147 1.33 -1.16 -5.23
CA PHE A 147 0.44 -1.92 -4.35
C PHE A 147 1.15 -3.15 -3.83
N GLN A 148 1.56 -3.14 -2.56
CA GLN A 148 2.41 -4.17 -1.98
C GLN A 148 2.32 -4.17 -0.46
N GLY A 149 2.70 -5.25 0.20
CA GLY A 149 2.72 -5.30 1.65
C GLY A 149 2.69 -6.73 2.16
N THR A 150 1.91 -6.99 3.21
CA THR A 150 1.92 -8.27 3.91
C THR A 150 0.54 -8.89 4.02
N ILE A 151 0.52 -10.22 4.01
CA ILE A 151 -0.66 -11.04 4.31
C ILE A 151 -0.23 -12.14 5.27
N SER A 152 -0.88 -12.25 6.43
CA SER A 152 -0.76 -13.43 7.31
C SER A 152 -1.82 -14.45 6.90
N LYS A 153 -1.40 -15.67 6.56
CA LYS A 153 -2.30 -16.71 6.06
C LYS A 153 -3.11 -17.36 7.19
N GLU A 154 -2.56 -17.43 8.39
CA GLU A 154 -3.16 -17.94 9.62
C GLU A 154 -4.23 -16.98 10.13
N SER A 155 -3.87 -15.71 10.29
CA SER A 155 -4.78 -14.73 10.89
C SER A 155 -5.73 -14.08 9.90
N GLY A 156 -5.42 -14.13 8.60
CA GLY A 156 -6.11 -13.41 7.53
C GLY A 156 -5.83 -11.90 7.52
N LYS A 157 -4.90 -11.43 8.36
CA LYS A 157 -4.54 -10.00 8.43
C LYS A 157 -3.86 -9.56 7.12
N VAL A 158 -4.24 -8.40 6.62
CA VAL A 158 -3.71 -7.77 5.41
C VAL A 158 -3.26 -6.35 5.73
N ASP A 159 -2.05 -5.99 5.34
CA ASP A 159 -1.54 -4.61 5.37
C ASP A 159 -0.88 -4.32 4.02
N LEU A 160 -1.51 -3.54 3.15
CA LEU A 160 -1.01 -3.22 1.82
C LEU A 160 -0.76 -1.72 1.69
N GLN A 161 0.49 -1.33 1.48
CA GLN A 161 0.86 -0.01 0.99
C GLN A 161 0.24 0.19 -0.40
N PHE A 162 -0.51 1.27 -0.54
CA PHE A 162 -1.19 1.66 -1.76
C PHE A 162 -0.86 3.10 -2.08
N GLY A 163 -0.37 3.32 -3.29
CA GLY A 163 -0.13 4.64 -3.86
C GLY A 163 -0.83 4.75 -5.19
N ALA A 164 -1.58 5.83 -5.40
CA ALA A 164 -2.25 6.07 -6.67
C ALA A 164 -2.45 7.57 -6.96
N LYS A 165 -2.51 7.88 -8.25
CA LYS A 165 -2.91 9.19 -8.77
C LYS A 165 -4.41 9.20 -9.04
N PHE A 166 -5.10 10.16 -8.46
CA PHE A 166 -6.53 10.41 -8.67
C PHE A 166 -6.70 11.60 -9.62
N TRP A 167 -7.08 11.32 -10.86
CA TRP A 167 -7.20 12.31 -11.93
C TRP A 167 -8.64 12.80 -12.05
N PHE A 168 -8.91 14.00 -11.56
CA PHE A 168 -10.22 14.62 -11.64
C PHE A 168 -10.45 15.34 -12.97
N SER A 169 -11.60 15.10 -13.60
CA SER A 169 -12.04 15.80 -14.80
C SER A 169 -13.55 16.02 -14.85
N VAL A 170 -13.97 17.08 -15.56
CA VAL A 170 -15.36 17.38 -15.87
C VAL A 170 -15.48 17.62 -17.37
N GLY A 171 -15.93 16.59 -18.09
CA GLY A 171 -16.03 16.61 -19.55
C GLY A 171 -14.73 17.06 -20.22
N SER A 172 -14.86 17.88 -21.26
CA SER A 172 -13.72 18.53 -21.92
C SER A 172 -13.37 19.90 -21.33
N ILE A 173 -14.10 20.36 -20.31
CA ILE A 173 -14.06 21.75 -19.83
C ILE A 173 -13.00 21.94 -18.74
N TYR A 174 -12.78 20.91 -17.92
CA TYR A 174 -11.86 21.01 -16.80
C TYR A 174 -11.14 19.69 -16.51
N LYS A 175 -9.83 19.81 -16.23
CA LYS A 175 -8.95 18.72 -15.79
C LYS A 175 -7.99 19.28 -14.75
N ALA A 176 -7.99 18.71 -13.56
CA ALA A 176 -7.04 19.07 -12.51
C ALA A 176 -5.75 18.24 -12.64
N PRO A 177 -4.61 18.73 -12.14
CA PRO A 177 -3.47 17.87 -11.79
C PRO A 177 -3.91 16.72 -10.86
N PRO A 178 -3.23 15.57 -10.87
CA PRO A 178 -3.65 14.42 -10.08
C PRO A 178 -3.43 14.68 -8.59
N LEU A 179 -4.36 14.21 -7.76
CA LEU A 179 -4.14 14.08 -6.33
C LEU A 179 -3.35 12.80 -6.08
N MET A 180 -2.17 12.92 -5.47
CA MET A 180 -1.41 11.76 -5.01
C MET A 180 -1.96 11.31 -3.67
N VAL A 181 -2.36 10.03 -3.59
CA VAL A 181 -2.85 9.40 -2.36
C VAL A 181 -1.94 8.24 -2.04
N GLU A 182 -1.34 8.28 -0.86
CA GLU A 182 -0.50 7.21 -0.32
C GLU A 182 -1.02 6.81 1.06
N THR A 183 -1.33 5.52 1.24
CA THR A 183 -1.84 4.99 2.49
C THR A 183 -1.47 3.52 2.67
N THR A 184 -1.73 2.99 3.86
CA THR A 184 -1.79 1.54 4.09
C THR A 184 -3.26 1.12 4.15
N LEU A 185 -3.69 0.34 3.18
CA LEU A 185 -4.97 -0.35 3.17
C LEU A 185 -4.84 -1.60 4.05
N THR A 186 -5.43 -1.53 5.25
CA THR A 186 -5.33 -2.57 6.28
C THR A 186 -6.67 -3.24 6.54
N SER A 187 -6.64 -4.52 6.89
CA SER A 187 -7.81 -5.23 7.42
C SER A 187 -8.08 -4.91 8.90
N GLU A 188 -7.27 -4.07 9.53
CA GLU A 188 -7.43 -3.60 10.91
C GLU A 188 -8.03 -2.18 10.94
N GLU A 189 -7.90 -1.50 12.08
CA GLU A 189 -8.27 -0.09 12.23
C GLU A 189 -7.27 0.84 11.53
N SER A 190 -7.79 1.84 10.83
CA SER A 190 -7.04 2.96 10.26
C SER A 190 -7.68 4.27 10.70
N THR A 191 -6.93 5.11 11.40
CA THR A 191 -7.47 6.30 12.08
C THR A 191 -6.60 7.53 11.78
N GLY A 192 -7.25 8.59 11.31
CA GLY A 192 -6.72 9.94 11.20
C GLY A 192 -7.36 10.89 12.20
N LYS A 193 -7.15 12.20 12.01
CA LYS A 193 -7.71 13.27 12.86
C LYS A 193 -9.18 13.52 12.60
N LEU A 194 -9.63 13.34 11.36
CA LEU A 194 -10.97 13.65 10.88
C LEU A 194 -11.74 12.39 10.48
N ARG A 195 -11.05 11.40 9.91
CA ARG A 195 -11.68 10.18 9.39
C ARG A 195 -11.00 8.95 9.97
N GLY A 196 -11.75 7.86 10.07
CA GLY A 196 -11.24 6.56 10.49
C GLY A 196 -12.24 5.47 10.17
N GLY A 197 -11.75 4.24 10.13
CA GLY A 197 -12.58 3.07 9.87
C GLY A 197 -11.85 1.79 10.24
N ARG A 198 -12.58 0.68 10.16
CA ARG A 198 -12.06 -0.63 10.54
C ARG A 198 -12.28 -1.63 9.42
N GLY A 199 -11.22 -2.29 9.01
CA GLY A 199 -11.26 -3.39 8.06
C GLY A 199 -11.83 -4.68 8.64
N GLU A 200 -11.84 -5.70 7.80
CA GLU A 200 -12.20 -7.06 8.12
C GLU A 200 -11.16 -7.98 7.47
N ARG A 201 -10.57 -8.89 8.27
CA ARG A 201 -9.57 -9.85 7.81
C ARG A 201 -10.12 -10.77 6.73
N ILE A 202 -9.21 -11.36 5.95
CA ILE A 202 -9.55 -12.37 4.96
C ILE A 202 -10.31 -13.52 5.63
N ASN A 203 -11.48 -13.84 5.10
CA ASN A 203 -12.29 -14.98 5.51
C ASN A 203 -12.01 -16.22 4.64
N GLY A 204 -12.70 -17.33 4.93
CA GLY A 204 -12.51 -18.60 4.20
C GLY A 204 -12.82 -18.56 2.69
N GLU A 205 -13.51 -17.54 2.19
CA GLU A 205 -13.77 -17.33 0.76
C GLU A 205 -12.74 -16.41 0.09
N GLY A 206 -11.77 -15.89 0.84
CA GLY A 206 -10.81 -14.89 0.39
C GLY A 206 -11.33 -13.45 0.49
N ARG A 207 -12.54 -13.20 1.01
CA ARG A 207 -13.11 -11.85 1.11
C ARG A 207 -12.56 -11.11 2.32
N CYS A 208 -12.33 -9.81 2.16
CA CYS A 208 -11.88 -8.90 3.23
C CYS A 208 -12.43 -7.49 3.00
N ARG A 209 -12.39 -6.65 4.04
CA ARG A 209 -12.54 -5.19 3.91
C ARG A 209 -11.21 -4.55 4.30
N LEU A 210 -10.64 -3.77 3.38
CA LEU A 210 -9.43 -3.00 3.64
C LEU A 210 -9.79 -1.53 3.85
N VAL A 211 -9.21 -0.90 4.86
CA VAL A 211 -9.44 0.51 5.18
C VAL A 211 -8.11 1.24 5.22
N GLY A 212 -8.06 2.45 4.68
CA GLY A 212 -6.88 3.30 4.75
C GLY A 212 -7.27 4.78 4.83
N VAL A 213 -6.64 5.50 5.75
CA VAL A 213 -6.71 6.96 5.84
C VAL A 213 -5.41 7.55 5.27
N ALA A 214 -5.53 8.63 4.50
CA ALA A 214 -4.39 9.31 3.88
C ALA A 214 -4.52 10.83 4.03
N LEU A 215 -3.38 11.52 4.13
CA LEU A 215 -3.33 12.97 3.95
C LEU A 215 -3.16 13.28 2.45
N VAL A 216 -4.04 14.13 1.92
CA VAL A 216 -3.97 14.63 0.55
C VAL A 216 -3.43 16.06 0.59
N ASN A 217 -2.28 16.26 -0.06
CA ASN A 217 -1.61 17.55 -0.14
C ASN A 217 -2.22 18.44 -1.23
N PRO A 218 -2.09 19.77 -1.10
CA PRO A 218 -2.46 20.70 -2.17
C PRO A 218 -1.70 20.42 -3.46
N ILE A 219 -2.35 20.70 -4.58
CA ILE A 219 -1.77 20.61 -5.92
C ILE A 219 -1.67 22.00 -6.56
N ASN A 220 -1.08 22.09 -7.75
CA ASN A 220 -1.03 23.33 -8.52
C ASN A 220 -2.37 23.66 -9.18
N ASP A 221 -3.45 23.73 -8.38
CA ASP A 221 -4.81 24.07 -8.80
C ASP A 221 -5.59 24.67 -7.62
N ILE A 222 -5.78 25.99 -7.65
CA ILE A 222 -6.45 26.73 -6.57
C ILE A 222 -7.93 26.34 -6.44
N LEU A 223 -8.61 26.10 -7.57
CA LEU A 223 -10.01 25.70 -7.57
C LEU A 223 -10.17 24.36 -6.85
N MET A 224 -9.36 23.37 -7.22
CA MET A 224 -9.41 22.04 -6.62
C MET A 224 -9.01 22.06 -5.14
N ASN A 225 -7.95 22.79 -4.80
CA ASN A 225 -7.51 22.95 -3.42
C ASN A 225 -8.61 23.57 -2.54
N SER A 226 -9.28 24.61 -3.04
CA SER A 226 -10.39 25.24 -2.30
C SER A 226 -11.63 24.36 -2.25
N PHE A 227 -11.98 23.68 -3.34
CA PHE A 227 -13.15 22.80 -3.42
C PHE A 227 -13.06 21.63 -2.45
N LEU A 228 -11.89 20.98 -2.36
CA LEU A 228 -11.68 19.86 -1.44
C LEU A 228 -11.21 20.30 -0.05
N GLY A 229 -10.77 21.56 0.09
CA GLY A 229 -10.19 22.10 1.31
C GLY A 229 -8.83 21.49 1.64
N LEU A 230 -7.93 21.37 0.65
CA LEU A 230 -6.60 20.79 0.80
C LEU A 230 -5.64 21.72 1.58
N PRO A 231 -4.72 21.19 2.41
CA PRO A 231 -4.53 19.77 2.71
C PRO A 231 -5.68 19.20 3.56
N THR A 232 -6.02 17.94 3.31
CA THR A 232 -7.12 17.28 4.06
C THR A 232 -6.95 15.78 4.11
N GLU A 233 -7.73 15.12 4.98
CA GLU A 233 -7.73 13.66 5.06
C GLU A 233 -8.74 13.05 4.08
N CYS A 234 -8.36 11.92 3.49
CA CYS A 234 -9.26 11.04 2.78
C CYS A 234 -9.26 9.66 3.42
N ILE A 235 -10.34 8.91 3.21
CA ILE A 235 -10.49 7.53 3.65
C ILE A 235 -10.96 6.67 2.46
N ALA A 236 -10.46 5.46 2.39
CA ALA A 236 -11.00 4.41 1.54
C ALA A 236 -11.45 3.24 2.41
N GLU A 237 -12.67 2.75 2.18
CA GLU A 237 -13.17 1.45 2.64
C GLU A 237 -13.36 0.59 1.39
N MET A 238 -12.56 -0.46 1.24
CA MET A 238 -12.52 -1.28 0.03
C MET A 238 -12.85 -2.72 0.36
N ASN A 239 -14.01 -3.18 -0.08
CA ASN A 239 -14.32 -4.60 -0.08
C ASN A 239 -13.57 -5.25 -1.23
N ALA A 240 -12.86 -6.33 -0.93
CA ALA A 240 -12.03 -7.02 -1.88
C ALA A 240 -12.08 -8.53 -1.67
N ARG A 241 -11.60 -9.25 -2.68
CA ARG A 241 -11.29 -10.67 -2.62
C ARG A 241 -9.81 -10.86 -2.94
N ILE A 242 -9.11 -11.61 -2.09
CA ILE A 242 -7.73 -12.01 -2.28
C ILE A 242 -7.67 -13.52 -2.37
N SER A 243 -7.10 -14.03 -3.47
CA SER A 243 -6.87 -15.46 -3.68
C SER A 243 -5.37 -15.73 -3.72
N ILE A 244 -4.92 -16.78 -3.03
CA ILE A 244 -3.51 -17.12 -2.89
C ILE A 244 -3.33 -18.56 -3.34
N ASP A 245 -2.64 -18.75 -4.47
CA ASP A 245 -2.37 -20.06 -5.06
C ASP A 245 -0.86 -20.32 -5.05
N PRO A 246 -0.38 -21.53 -4.74
CA PRO A 246 1.03 -21.89 -4.95
C PRO A 246 1.46 -21.61 -6.39
N SER A 247 2.64 -20.99 -6.59
CA SER A 247 3.21 -20.91 -7.94
C SER A 247 3.60 -22.31 -8.41
N THR A 248 3.14 -22.69 -9.60
CA THR A 248 3.46 -23.99 -10.23
C THR A 248 4.87 -24.01 -10.79
#